data_AF-A0A7Y2HMH2-F1
#
_entry.id   AF-A0A7Y2HMH2-F1
#
_cell.length_a   1.000
_cell.length_b   1.000
_cell.length_c   1.000
_cell.angle_alpha   90.00
_cell.angle_beta   90.00
_cell.angle_gamma   90.00
#
_symmetry.space_group_name_H-M   'P 1'
#
loop_
_entity.id
_entity.type
_entity.pdbx_description
1 polymer ?
#
loop_
_entity_poly.entity_id
_entity_poly.type
_entity_poly.pdbx_seq_one_letter_code
_entity_poly.pdbx_strand_id
1 'polypeptide(L)'
;MPLYRNGWVEDRVLSFPGLAVEVRLPEGTYGEEFGTGHGSPYHYDRWVPFIVYGAGIDAARHSDPVSTTDFAPTLAARLGLTPPTDLDGRDVLR
;
A
#
# COMPACT_ATOMS: atom_id res chain seq x y z
N MET A 1 5.35 -6.60 11.05
CA MET A 1 4.36 -5.86 10.22
C MET A 1 3.91 -6.84 9.15
N PRO A 2 2.70 -7.43 9.23
CA PRO A 2 2.27 -8.33 8.17
C PRO A 2 2.05 -7.49 6.90
N LEU A 3 2.75 -7.86 5.83
CA LEU A 3 2.53 -7.30 4.49
C LEU A 3 1.15 -7.75 4.01
N TYR A 4 0.36 -6.82 3.47
CA TYR A 4 -1.03 -7.04 3.06
C TYR A 4 -1.13 -8.13 1.99
N ARG A 5 -2.14 -8.99 2.11
CA ARG A 5 -2.38 -10.19 1.29
C ARG A 5 -2.49 -9.90 -0.21
N ASN A 6 -2.83 -8.67 -0.61
CA ASN A 6 -2.85 -8.23 -2.01
C ASN A 6 -1.69 -7.33 -2.46
N GLY A 7 -0.74 -6.99 -1.56
CA GLY A 7 0.51 -6.33 -1.92
C GLY A 7 1.63 -7.31 -2.24
N TRP A 8 1.48 -8.57 -1.84
CA TRP A 8 2.44 -9.65 -2.04
C TRP A 8 1.92 -10.59 -3.14
N VAL A 9 2.73 -10.82 -4.16
CA VAL A 9 2.54 -11.88 -5.16
C VAL A 9 3.82 -12.71 -5.06
N GLU A 10 3.73 -14.04 -5.00
CA GLU A 10 4.89 -14.94 -4.88
C GLU A 10 6.05 -14.55 -5.83
N ASP A 11 5.73 -13.95 -6.98
CA ASP A 11 6.64 -13.65 -8.09
C ASP A 11 7.15 -12.19 -8.18
N ARG A 12 6.93 -11.30 -7.20
CA ARG A 12 7.32 -9.87 -7.34
C ARG A 12 8.61 -9.48 -6.59
N VAL A 13 9.66 -9.23 -7.40
CA VAL A 13 10.95 -8.53 -7.17
C VAL A 13 11.90 -9.13 -6.11
N LEU A 14 13.05 -9.63 -6.58
CA LEU A 14 14.13 -10.29 -5.83
C LEU A 14 13.73 -11.54 -5.02
N SER A 15 12.55 -12.12 -5.29
CA SER A 15 12.30 -13.51 -4.95
C SER A 15 13.21 -14.39 -5.81
N PHE A 16 14.23 -15.01 -5.20
CA PHE A 16 14.90 -16.16 -5.79
C PHE A 16 13.90 -17.32 -5.78
N PRO A 17 13.24 -17.65 -6.90
CA PRO A 17 12.16 -18.63 -6.88
C PRO A 17 12.76 -19.96 -6.45
N GLY A 18 12.36 -20.47 -5.28
CA GLY A 18 12.85 -21.73 -4.70
C GLY A 18 13.68 -21.62 -3.42
N LEU A 19 14.09 -20.42 -2.98
CA LEU A 19 14.86 -20.27 -1.74
C LEU A 19 14.02 -19.86 -0.52
N ALA A 20 12.81 -19.29 -0.71
CA ALA A 20 12.01 -18.69 0.37
C ALA A 20 12.81 -17.72 1.26
N VAL A 21 13.84 -17.07 0.69
CA VAL A 21 14.67 -16.07 1.35
C VAL A 21 14.41 -14.73 0.69
N GLU A 22 13.94 -13.77 1.50
CA GLU A 22 13.90 -12.36 1.14
C GLU A 22 15.20 -11.70 1.61
N VAL A 23 15.97 -11.11 0.69
CA VAL A 23 17.18 -10.36 1.04
C VAL A 23 16.81 -8.88 1.17
N ARG A 24 16.81 -8.38 2.41
CA ARG A 24 16.65 -6.96 2.70
C ARG A 24 18.01 -6.30 2.86
N LEU A 25 18.37 -5.47 1.89
CA LEU A 25 19.56 -4.62 1.98
C LEU A 25 19.34 -3.48 2.98
N PRO A 26 20.35 -3.00 3.73
CA PRO A 26 20.23 -1.83 4.60
C PRO A 26 19.66 -0.59 3.90
N GLU A 27 19.03 0.30 4.66
CA GLU A 27 18.47 1.55 4.12
C GLU A 27 19.57 2.38 3.46
N GLY A 28 19.28 2.92 2.26
CA GLY A 28 20.26 3.66 1.46
C GLY A 28 21.26 2.79 0.69
N THR A 29 21.09 1.47 0.67
CA THR A 29 21.85 0.60 -0.24
C THR A 29 21.25 0.67 -1.64
N TYR A 30 22.05 1.08 -2.61
CA TYR A 30 21.66 1.13 -4.02
C TYR A 30 22.26 -0.07 -4.76
N GLY A 31 21.43 -0.81 -5.48
CA GLY A 31 21.83 -2.01 -6.23
C GLY A 31 22.11 -1.76 -7.72
N GLU A 32 21.90 -0.54 -8.20
CA GLU A 32 21.99 -0.19 -9.62
C GLU A 32 22.83 1.09 -9.83
N GLU A 33 23.43 1.23 -11.02
CA GLU A 33 24.23 2.40 -11.41
C GLU A 33 23.39 3.58 -11.96
N PHE A 34 22.05 3.49 -11.88
CA PHE A 34 21.13 4.57 -12.29
C PHE A 34 20.70 5.42 -11.09
N GLY A 35 20.25 6.66 -11.35
CA GLY A 35 20.00 7.70 -10.34
C GLY A 35 19.14 7.29 -9.13
N THR A 36 17.81 7.34 -9.26
CA THR A 36 16.88 6.98 -8.16
C THR A 36 15.90 5.91 -8.62
N GLY A 37 15.46 5.07 -7.68
CA GLY A 37 14.48 4.00 -7.90
C GLY A 37 13.50 3.87 -6.74
N HIS A 38 12.70 2.80 -6.75
CA HIS A 38 11.72 2.45 -5.71
C HIS A 38 11.63 0.92 -5.54
N GLY A 39 10.81 0.46 -4.60
CA GLY A 39 10.52 -0.96 -4.38
C GLY A 39 11.24 -1.58 -3.18
N SER A 40 11.95 -0.76 -2.40
CA SER A 40 12.48 -1.17 -1.12
C SER A 40 11.38 -1.29 -0.05
N PRO A 41 11.60 -2.05 1.04
CA PRO A 41 10.66 -2.14 2.15
C PRO A 41 10.77 -0.94 3.12
N TYR A 42 11.51 0.13 2.76
CA TYR A 42 11.74 1.27 3.63
C TYR A 42 10.57 2.25 3.63
N HIS A 43 10.60 3.20 4.57
CA HIS A 43 9.48 4.12 4.77
C HIS A 43 9.25 5.03 3.56
N TYR A 44 10.32 5.51 2.93
CA TYR A 44 10.24 6.44 1.81
C TYR A 44 9.54 5.84 0.57
N ASP A 45 9.60 4.53 0.37
CA ASP A 45 8.93 3.84 -0.75
C ASP A 45 7.49 3.42 -0.44
N ARG A 46 7.13 3.32 0.85
CA ARG A 46 5.80 2.83 1.29
C ARG A 46 4.88 3.95 1.74
N TRP A 47 5.41 5.09 2.15
CA TRP A 47 4.63 6.20 2.67
C TRP A 47 4.13 7.10 1.56
N VAL A 48 2.95 6.76 1.04
CA VAL A 48 2.28 7.49 -0.05
C VAL A 48 1.11 8.34 0.47
N PRO A 49 0.78 9.47 -0.17
CA PRO A 49 -0.40 10.24 0.18
C PRO A 49 -1.70 9.49 -0.10
N PHE A 50 -2.66 9.58 0.82
CA PHE A 50 -4.05 9.15 0.63
C PHE A 50 -4.95 10.39 0.65
N ILE A 51 -5.50 10.77 -0.49
CA ILE A 51 -6.29 12.00 -0.65
C ILE A 51 -7.64 11.65 -1.29
N VAL A 52 -8.72 12.09 -0.65
CA VAL A 52 -10.08 12.00 -1.20
C VAL A 52 -10.65 13.40 -1.31
N TYR A 53 -11.24 13.72 -2.46
CA TYR A 53 -11.77 15.03 -2.77
C TYR A 53 -13.01 14.90 -3.66
N GLY A 54 -14.07 15.66 -3.35
CA GLY A 54 -15.29 15.67 -4.14
C GLY A 54 -16.47 16.26 -3.38
N ALA A 55 -17.63 16.30 -4.04
CA ALA A 55 -18.87 16.75 -3.42
C ALA A 55 -19.26 15.83 -2.25
N GLY A 56 -19.64 16.43 -1.11
CA GLY A 56 -20.01 15.69 0.09
C GLY A 56 -18.83 15.08 0.88
N ILE A 57 -17.59 15.51 0.59
CA ILE A 57 -16.41 15.19 1.39
C ILE A 57 -16.00 16.44 2.18
N ASP A 58 -16.09 16.36 3.50
CA ASP A 58 -15.66 17.45 4.37
C ASP A 58 -14.13 17.55 4.40
N ALA A 59 -13.63 18.79 4.45
CA ALA A 59 -12.20 19.04 4.55
C ALA A 59 -11.69 18.61 5.94
N ALA A 60 -10.85 17.59 5.95
CA ALA A 60 -10.21 17.08 7.17
C ALA A 60 -8.80 16.58 6.89
N ARG A 61 -7.98 16.52 7.94
CA ARG A 61 -6.69 15.85 7.94
C ARG A 61 -6.68 14.80 9.04
N HIS A 62 -6.53 13.55 8.63
CA HIS A 62 -6.40 12.42 9.55
C HIS A 62 -4.92 12.04 9.65
N SER A 63 -4.49 11.70 10.86
CA SER A 63 -3.15 11.17 11.14
C SER A 63 -3.17 9.68 11.45
N ASP A 64 -4.35 9.07 11.47
CA ASP A 64 -4.53 7.64 11.70
C ASP A 64 -3.84 6.83 10.59
N PRO A 65 -3.20 5.70 10.94
CA PRO A 65 -2.63 4.81 9.94
C PRO A 65 -3.69 4.27 8.98
N VAL A 66 -3.42 4.42 7.69
CA VAL A 66 -4.22 3.88 6.57
C VAL A 66 -3.32 3.12 5.59
N SER A 67 -3.92 2.23 4.81
CA SER A 67 -3.28 1.47 3.75
C SER A 67 -3.84 1.86 2.40
N THR A 68 -3.06 1.69 1.32
CA THR A 68 -3.56 1.87 -0.05
C THR A 68 -4.70 0.91 -0.37
N THR A 69 -4.77 -0.25 0.30
CA THR A 69 -5.88 -1.22 0.19
C THR A 69 -7.20 -0.68 0.70
N ASP A 70 -7.20 0.37 1.52
CA ASP A 70 -8.42 1.00 2.07
C ASP A 70 -9.19 1.81 1.02
N PHE A 71 -8.59 2.11 -0.13
CA PHE A 71 -9.19 2.95 -1.16
C PHE A 71 -10.47 2.34 -1.75
N ALA A 72 -10.43 1.05 -2.10
CA ALA A 72 -11.56 0.35 -2.69
C ALA A 72 -12.80 0.29 -1.77
N PRO A 73 -12.71 -0.19 -0.50
CA PRO A 73 -13.87 -0.21 0.39
C PRO A 73 -14.37 1.19 0.77
N THR A 74 -13.48 2.19 0.88
CA THR A 74 -13.87 3.59 1.10
C THR A 74 -14.70 4.14 -0.05
N LEU A 75 -14.26 3.93 -1.29
CA LEU A 75 -15.00 4.39 -2.47
C LEU A 75 -16.33 3.65 -2.63
N ALA A 76 -16.35 2.34 -2.40
CA ALA A 76 -17.59 1.55 -2.46
C ALA A 76 -18.65 2.07 -1.49
N ALA A 77 -18.27 2.36 -0.23
CA ALA A 77 -19.16 2.95 0.76
C ALA A 77 -19.73 4.30 0.29
N ARG A 78 -18.90 5.15 -0.31
CA ARG A 78 -19.31 6.48 -0.81
C ARG A 78 -20.22 6.41 -2.04
N LEU A 79 -20.12 5.35 -2.84
CA LEU A 79 -20.97 5.10 -4.00
C LEU A 79 -22.23 4.29 -3.67
N GLY A 80 -22.43 3.87 -2.42
CA GLY A 80 -23.55 3.01 -2.03
C GLY A 80 -23.44 1.58 -2.61
N LEU A 81 -22.21 1.13 -2.89
CA LEU A 81 -21.92 -0.20 -3.40
C LEU A 81 -21.53 -1.14 -2.25
N THR A 82 -21.91 -2.41 -2.37
CA THR A 82 -21.43 -3.46 -1.46
C THR A 82 -20.05 -3.94 -1.92
N PRO A 83 -18.96 -3.72 -1.16
CA PRO A 83 -17.65 -4.25 -1.52
C PRO A 83 -17.61 -5.78 -1.36
N PRO A 84 -16.70 -6.48 -2.07
CA PRO A 84 -16.38 -7.88 -1.78
C PRO A 84 -16.04 -8.08 -0.30
N THR A 85 -16.37 -9.25 0.24
CA THR A 85 -16.17 -9.56 1.66
C THR A 85 -14.74 -9.99 2.00
N ASP A 86 -13.89 -10.16 0.99
CA ASP A 86 -12.53 -10.68 1.09
C ASP A 86 -11.44 -9.61 0.86
N LEU A 87 -11.81 -8.32 0.87
CA LEU A 87 -10.86 -7.22 0.81
C LEU A 87 -10.05 -7.10 2.11
N ASP A 88 -8.74 -6.82 1.99
CA ASP A 88 -7.88 -6.57 3.16
C ASP A 88 -8.10 -5.18 3.79
N GLY A 89 -8.59 -4.24 2.98
CA GLY A 89 -8.79 -2.86 3.40
C GLY A 89 -10.10 -2.63 4.14
N ARG A 90 -10.25 -1.42 4.66
CA ARG A 90 -11.46 -0.94 5.35
C ARG A 90 -11.86 0.45 4.85
N ASP A 91 -13.13 0.79 5.01
CA ASP A 91 -13.58 2.16 4.82
C ASP A 91 -13.00 3.07 5.93
N VAL A 92 -12.27 4.10 5.52
CA VAL A 92 -11.53 5.04 6.38
C VAL A 92 -12.19 6.42 6.48
N LEU A 93 -13.29 6.67 5.77
CA LEU A 93 -14.02 7.93 5.85
C LEU A 93 -15.29 7.83 6.71
N ARG A 94 -15.40 6.81 7.57
CA ARG A 94 -16.59 6.65 8.42
C ARG A 94 -16.79 7.81 9.39
#